data_AF-A0A496RJU0-F1
#
_entry.id   AF-A0A496RJU0-F1
#
_cell.length_a   1.000
_cell.length_b   1.000
_cell.length_c   1.000
_cell.angle_alpha   90.00
_cell.angle_beta   90.00
_cell.angle_gamma   90.00
#
_symmetry.space_group_name_H-M   'P 1'
#
loop_
_entity.id
_entity.type
_entity.pdbx_description
1 polymer ?
#
loop_
_entity_poly.entity_id
_entity_poly.type
_entity_poly.pdbx_seq_one_letter_code
_entity_poly.pdbx_strand_id
1 'polypeptide(L)' 'MKYKCQICDRQIDDFASIAHIKAEEYLLELIRRDHPEWHEDKKTCSKCIEYYRKLVQENEI' A
#
# COMPACT_ATOMS: atom_id res chain seq x y z
N MET A 1 8.55 12.34 -16.04
CA MET A 1 7.08 12.25 -15.99
C MET A 1 6.70 11.90 -14.55
N LYS A 2 5.43 12.06 -14.16
CA LYS A 2 4.97 11.68 -12.81
C LYS A 2 4.02 10.50 -12.94
N TYR A 3 4.25 9.46 -12.14
CA TYR A 3 3.43 8.27 -12.04
C TYR A 3 2.47 8.42 -10.85
N LYS A 4 1.18 8.17 -11.08
CA LYS A 4 0.19 8.11 -10.01
C LYS A 4 0.15 6.70 -9.43
N CYS A 5 0.60 6.54 -8.19
CA CYS A 5 0.58 5.25 -7.50
C CYS A 5 -0.86 4.75 -7.31
N GLN A 6 -1.14 3.51 -7.73
CA GLN A 6 -2.48 2.93 -7.60
C GLN A 6 -2.80 2.43 -6.18
N ILE A 7 -1.81 2.40 -5.27
CA ILE A 7 -1.94 1.90 -3.90
C ILE A 7 -2.23 3.06 -2.93
N CYS A 8 -1.38 4.09 -2.94
CA CYS A 8 -1.49 5.26 -2.05
C CYS A 8 -2.00 6.54 -2.75
N ASP A 9 -2.29 6.50 -4.05
CA ASP A 9 -2.78 7.64 -4.86
C ASP A 9 -1.82 8.84 -5.01
N ARG A 10 -0.59 8.72 -4.52
CA ARG A 10 0.44 9.78 -4.57
C ARG A 10 1.06 9.94 -5.96
N GLN A 11 1.48 11.16 -6.26
CA GLN A 11 2.25 11.52 -7.46
C GLN A 11 3.73 11.27 -7.21
N ILE A 12 4.30 10.28 -7.88
CA ILE A 12 5.68 9.84 -7.69
C ILE A 12 6.49 10.20 -8.93
N ASP A 13 7.75 10.58 -8.75
CA ASP A 13 8.65 10.74 -9.89
C ASP A 13 8.84 9.39 -10.59
N ASP A 14 8.78 9.36 -11.91
CA ASP A 14 8.92 8.13 -12.69
C ASP A 14 10.19 7.35 -12.34
N PHE A 15 11.30 8.03 -12.04
CA PHE A 15 12.56 7.38 -11.66
C PHE A 15 12.43 6.58 -10.36
N ALA A 16 11.61 7.07 -9.43
CA ALA A 16 11.36 6.43 -8.14
C ALA A 16 10.13 5.50 -8.15
N SER A 17 9.34 5.48 -9.23
CA SER A 17 8.05 4.79 -9.30
C SER A 17 8.13 3.30 -8.98
N ILE A 18 9.13 2.58 -9.54
CA ILE A 18 9.32 1.14 -9.31
C ILE A 18 9.64 0.86 -7.85
N ALA A 19 10.59 1.59 -7.27
CA ALA A 19 10.99 1.42 -5.88
C ALA A 19 9.81 1.72 -4.94
N HIS A 20 9.05 2.78 -5.23
CA HIS A 20 7.85 3.13 -4.49
C HIS A 20 6.79 2.02 -4.54
N ILE A 21 6.44 1.52 -5.73
CA ILE A 21 5.46 0.42 -5.87
C ILE A 21 5.91 -0.80 -5.07
N LYS A 22 7.19 -1.18 -5.15
CA LYS A 22 7.71 -2.34 -4.42
C LYS A 22 7.65 -2.18 -2.91
N ALA A 23 7.94 -0.98 -2.40
CA ALA A 23 7.82 -0.68 -0.97
C ALA A 23 6.35 -0.77 -0.51
N GLU A 24 5.43 -0.21 -1.29
CA GLU A 24 3.98 -0.22 -1.00
C GLU A 24 3.41 -1.65 -1.04
N GLU A 25 3.82 -2.48 -2.02
CA GLU A 25 3.50 -3.91 -2.08
C GLU A 25 4.02 -4.66 -0.85
N TYR A 26 5.27 -4.42 -0.45
CA TYR A 26 5.88 -5.07 0.70
C TYR A 26 5.16 -4.73 2.01
N LEU A 27 4.79 -3.46 2.22
CA LEU A 27 4.02 -3.04 3.39
C LEU A 27 2.66 -3.73 3.45
N LEU A 28 1.97 -3.86 2.31
CA LEU A 28 0.69 -4.59 2.25
C LEU A 28 0.85 -6.08 2.54
N GLU A 29 1.94 -6.71 2.10
CA GLU A 29 2.22 -8.10 2.45
C GLU A 29 2.48 -8.29 3.94
N LEU A 30 3.20 -7.36 4.59
CA LEU A 30 3.40 -7.40 6.04
C LEU A 30 2.07 -7.27 6.79
N ILE A 31 1.24 -6.30 6.44
CA ILE A 31 -0.09 -6.11 7.04
C ILE A 31 -0.95 -7.37 6.90
N ARG A 32 -0.91 -8.04 5.74
CA ARG A 32 -1.63 -9.30 5.51
C ARG A 32 -1.14 -10.44 6.39
N ARG A 33 0.18 -10.51 6.66
CA ARG A 33 0.77 -11.53 7.52
C ARG A 33 0.45 -11.27 9.00
N ASP A 34 0.43 -10.01 9.40
CA ASP A 34 0.12 -9.60 10.77
C ASP A 34 -1.39 -9.74 11.10
N HIS A 35 -2.25 -9.62 10.07
CA HIS A 35 -3.70 -9.73 10.20
C HIS A 35 -4.29 -10.84 9.31
N PRO A 36 -3.99 -12.11 9.59
CA PRO A 36 -4.50 -13.24 8.80
C PRO A 36 -6.04 -13.34 8.82
N GLU A 37 -6.71 -12.79 9.84
CA GLU A 37 -8.17 -12.73 9.97
C GLU A 37 -8.84 -11.73 9.02
N TRP A 38 -8.06 -10.84 8.38
CA TRP A 38 -8.57 -9.90 7.37
C TRP A 38 -8.55 -10.47 5.96
N HIS A 39 -8.01 -11.67 5.78
CA HIS A 39 -7.95 -12.33 4.49
C HIS A 39 -9.36 -12.76 4.06
N GLU A 40 -9.95 -12.04 3.10
CA GLU A 40 -11.14 -12.50 2.40
C GLU A 40 -10.73 -13.55 1.35
N ASP A 41 -11.54 -14.60 1.18
CA ASP A 41 -11.35 -15.81 0.33
C ASP A 41 -10.84 -15.56 -1.11
N LYS A 42 -10.77 -14.30 -1.56
CA LYS A 42 -10.46 -13.89 -2.93
C LYS A 42 -9.36 -12.84 -3.00
N LYS A 43 -8.11 -13.19 -2.65
CA LYS A 43 -6.85 -12.49 -3.00
C LYS A 43 -6.72 -10.98 -2.66
N THR A 44 -7.78 -10.36 -2.18
CA THR A 44 -7.93 -8.93 -1.97
C THR A 44 -8.35 -8.74 -0.53
N CYS A 45 -7.49 -8.13 0.25
CA CYS A 45 -7.76 -7.79 1.64
C CYS A 45 -8.16 -6.32 1.71
N SER A 46 -9.47 -6.04 1.64
CA SER A 46 -10.01 -4.67 1.68
C SER A 46 -9.57 -3.93 2.95
N LYS A 47 -9.61 -4.62 4.10
CA LYS A 47 -9.18 -4.10 5.41
C LYS A 47 -7.69 -3.74 5.44
N CYS A 48 -6.84 -4.53 4.77
CA CYS A 48 -5.41 -4.25 4.71
C CYS A 48 -5.13 -2.93 3.97
N ILE A 49 -5.86 -2.66 2.89
CA ILE A 49 -5.75 -1.41 2.13
C ILE A 49 -6.24 -0.22 2.95
N GLU A 50 -7.37 -0.36 3.65
CA GLU A 50 -7.87 0.70 4.54
C GLU A 50 -6.91 1.01 5.69
N TYR A 51 -6.38 -0.03 6.33
CA TYR A 51 -5.40 0.11 7.41
C TYR A 51 -4.12 0.78 6.91
N TYR A 52 -3.63 0.32 5.75
CA TYR A 52 -2.48 0.93 5.09
C TYR A 52 -2.67 2.42 4.81
N ARG A 53 -3.85 2.82 4.29
CA ARG A 53 -4.16 4.23 4.02
C ARG A 53 -4.19 5.07 5.29
N LYS A 54 -4.71 4.55 6.40
CA LYS A 54 -4.67 5.23 7.71
C LYS A 54 -3.25 5.44 8.19
N LEU A 55 -2.41 4.40 8.14
CA LEU A 55 -1.00 4.52 8.53
C LEU A 55 -0.26 5.59 7.73
N VAL A 56 -0.50 5.66 6.42
CA VAL A 56 0.11 6.70 5.56
C VAL A 56 -0.37 8.09 5.97
N GLN A 57 -1.67 8.29 6.19
CA GLN A 57 -2.24 9.58 6.60
C GLN A 57 -1.78 10.03 8.00
N GLU A 58 -1.66 9.10 8.95
CA GLU A 58 -1.28 9.40 10.34
C GLU A 58 0.22 9.69 10.50
N ASN A 59 1.05 9.23 9.55
CA ASN A 59 2.51 9.40 9.59
C ASN A 59 3.02 10.36 8.51
N GLU A 60 2.16 11.15 7.86
CA GLU A 60 2.57 12.31 7.08
C GLU A 60 3.10 13.40 8.03
N ILE A 61 4.44 13.46 8.15
CA ILE A 61 5.20 14.53 8.83
C ILE A 61 5.31 15.75 7.92
#